data_AF-A0A381V0G6-F1
#
_entry.id   AF-A0A381V0G6-F1
#
_cell.length_a   1.000
_cell.length_b   1.000
_cell.length_c   1.000
_cell.angle_alpha   90.00
_cell.angle_beta   90.00
_cell.angle_gamma   90.00
#
_symmetry.space_group_name_H-M   'P 1'
#
loop_
_entity.id
_entity.type
_entity.pdbx_description
1 polymer ?
#
loop_
_entity_poly.entity_id
_entity_poly.type
_entity_poly.pdbx_seq_one_letter_code
_entity_poly.pdbx_strand_id
1 'polypeptide(L)'
;MINQQERYYNILKLNKWFAISSILFTLIWLLTFANDFNRPWKKYQIGFREIEIDKTRADIQSAQQALDENEEYASLKLDFEKAQEEIKIHQKEIEQHESDIAVLDAELYEKNQVYQFAKADYDVAKYDYEQALHGHGDLKSSKKLYEKLFALTEASKIEAEEVNTKLNSINEKLKLIRKSLKTSNDAMVMIARSKNLLERKLVKIDPEEMSFSNRVANIVRDVPVLDFIDPYYEVKQVVVNDLEEDLVYMGMPKVDRCMTCHMGIDKKGFEEQPQPYTTHPRLDEFVGESSKHPMSLYGCTSCHGGRGRGTDFISSVHMPQNDEQAHEWEEKYGWEALHHWENKMLPLQYTEAGCYKCHSDNMPIKGAETLSLGMATFEKSGCYSCHEMNRWEKAPKPGPSLYQMASKTTREWSYRWILEPRNFRQSTWMPHFFKKANNSSPDDLLRSEQEVLAITEYLFENSNKYKQKDAPFKGDPENGRLLVSSYGCMGCHQIQPIEDPNYNSTIQQLRTEQGPNLVGLGSKTTKKWLFNWLKDPYSYHPDTKMPNLRLSDREAADIAAYLIQDKNTTFDDIPVPNPDSSILDQITSDFLSQIYTFNQVQNELIGMNTKEKLVYS
;
A
#
# COMPACT_ATOMS: atom_id res chain seq x y z
N MET A 1 11.75 27.15 -81.34
CA MET A 1 10.87 27.30 -80.15
C MET A 1 11.76 27.44 -78.93
N ILE A 2 11.95 28.69 -78.50
CA ILE A 2 12.86 29.09 -77.42
C ILE A 2 12.07 28.96 -76.11
N ASN A 3 12.56 28.10 -75.22
CA ASN A 3 11.96 27.85 -73.91
C ASN A 3 12.30 29.04 -72.98
N GLN A 4 11.54 30.13 -73.11
CA GLN A 4 11.60 31.27 -72.19
C GLN A 4 10.88 30.90 -70.89
N GLN A 5 11.62 30.40 -69.92
CA GLN A 5 11.23 30.49 -68.51
C GLN A 5 12.11 31.57 -67.87
N GLU A 6 11.56 32.76 -67.63
CA GLU A 6 12.17 33.85 -66.84
C GLU A 6 12.29 33.46 -65.35
N ARG A 7 13.01 32.38 -65.02
CA ARG A 7 13.20 31.93 -63.65
C ARG A 7 14.61 31.41 -63.45
N TYR A 8 15.25 31.81 -62.34
CA TYR A 8 16.62 31.43 -61.97
C TYR A 8 16.82 29.93 -61.66
N TYR A 9 15.77 29.09 -61.77
CA TYR A 9 15.80 27.67 -61.42
C TYR A 9 14.89 26.83 -62.32
N ASN A 10 15.28 25.57 -62.52
CA ASN A 10 14.55 24.59 -63.34
C ASN A 10 13.31 24.07 -62.57
N ILE A 11 12.12 24.50 -63.01
CA ILE A 11 10.84 24.17 -62.39
C ILE A 11 10.58 22.66 -62.32
N LEU A 12 10.94 21.90 -63.36
CA LEU A 12 10.75 20.45 -63.38
C LEU A 12 11.63 19.74 -62.35
N LYS A 13 12.88 20.20 -62.15
CA LYS A 13 13.74 19.69 -61.08
C LYS A 13 13.20 20.05 -59.70
N LEU A 14 12.74 21.29 -59.52
CA LEU A 14 12.14 21.76 -58.26
C LEU A 14 10.90 20.93 -57.90
N ASN A 15 9.96 20.75 -58.84
CA ASN A 15 8.75 19.96 -58.61
C ASN A 15 9.05 18.49 -58.31
N LYS A 16 10.07 17.90 -58.96
CA LYS A 16 10.51 16.53 -58.65
C LYS A 16 11.06 16.42 -57.23
N TRP A 17 11.93 17.34 -56.82
CA TRP A 17 12.47 17.34 -55.45
C TRP A 17 11.39 17.62 -54.40
N PHE A 18 10.46 18.54 -54.68
CA PHE A 18 9.30 18.79 -53.83
C PHE A 18 8.41 17.56 -53.68
N ALA A 19 8.13 16.83 -54.77
CA ALA A 19 7.36 15.60 -54.72
C ALA A 19 8.08 14.52 -53.89
N ILE A 20 9.39 14.33 -54.10
CA ILE A 20 10.21 13.38 -53.34
C ILE A 20 10.23 13.75 -51.86
N SER A 21 10.48 15.03 -51.52
CA SER A 21 10.51 15.48 -50.13
C SER A 21 9.14 15.37 -49.46
N SER A 22 8.06 15.62 -50.19
CA SER A 22 6.68 15.46 -49.68
C SER A 22 6.34 14.00 -49.41
N ILE A 23 6.73 13.07 -50.29
CA ILE A 23 6.55 11.62 -50.07
C ILE A 23 7.37 11.17 -48.86
N LEU A 24 8.63 11.58 -48.77
CA LEU A 24 9.51 11.21 -47.66
C LEU A 24 9.02 11.78 -46.33
N PHE A 25 8.57 13.04 -46.32
CA PHE A 25 7.94 13.65 -45.14
C PHE A 25 6.66 12.92 -44.74
N THR A 26 5.80 12.56 -45.70
CA THR A 26 4.57 11.79 -45.43
C THR A 26 4.91 10.43 -44.85
N LEU A 27 5.93 9.75 -45.36
CA LEU A 27 6.38 8.46 -44.83
C LEU A 27 6.91 8.57 -43.40
N ILE A 28 7.77 9.57 -43.11
CA ILE A 28 8.26 9.83 -41.75
C ILE A 28 7.11 10.18 -40.81
N TRP A 29 6.16 11.00 -41.27
CA TRP A 29 4.97 11.36 -40.51
C TRP A 29 4.13 10.12 -40.17
N LEU A 30 3.84 9.26 -41.16
CA LEU A 30 3.14 8.00 -40.94
C LEU A 30 3.89 7.08 -39.96
N LEU A 31 5.22 6.96 -40.09
CA LEU A 31 6.04 6.17 -39.17
C LEU A 31 6.01 6.72 -37.74
N THR A 32 6.06 8.05 -37.58
CA THR A 32 6.00 8.71 -36.27
C THR A 32 4.64 8.46 -35.62
N PHE A 33 3.55 8.61 -36.36
CA PHE A 33 2.20 8.32 -35.87
C PHE A 33 2.01 6.83 -35.55
N ALA A 34 2.53 5.92 -36.38
CA ALA A 34 2.48 4.49 -36.11
C ALA A 34 3.26 4.13 -34.84
N ASN A 35 4.42 4.74 -34.62
CA ASN A 35 5.21 4.55 -33.41
C ASN A 35 4.52 5.14 -32.17
N ASP A 36 3.92 6.32 -32.28
CA ASP A 36 3.20 6.97 -31.18
C ASP A 36 1.92 6.20 -30.80
N PHE A 37 1.24 5.63 -31.79
CA PHE A 37 0.04 4.82 -31.61
C PHE A 37 0.35 3.48 -30.94
N ASN A 38 1.47 2.83 -31.29
CA ASN A 38 1.90 1.54 -30.78
C ASN A 38 2.66 1.64 -29.45
N ARG A 39 2.00 2.18 -28.42
CA ARG A 39 2.60 2.31 -27.08
C ARG A 39 2.83 0.95 -26.41
N PRO A 40 3.95 0.75 -25.67
CA PRO A 40 4.26 -0.53 -25.02
C PRO A 40 3.18 -1.07 -24.08
N TRP A 41 2.39 -0.20 -23.44
CA TRP A 41 1.35 -0.63 -22.50
C TRP A 41 0.14 -1.28 -23.17
N LYS A 42 -0.18 -0.93 -24.43
CA LYS A 42 -1.34 -1.48 -25.15
C LYS A 42 -1.26 -3.01 -25.24
N LYS A 43 -0.05 -3.57 -25.38
CA LYS A 43 0.16 -5.03 -25.42
C LYS A 43 -0.36 -5.76 -24.17
N TYR A 44 -0.24 -5.12 -23.00
CA TYR A 44 -0.69 -5.72 -21.74
C TYR A 44 -2.21 -5.70 -21.64
N GLN A 45 -2.87 -4.62 -22.08
CA GLN A 45 -4.32 -4.58 -22.08
C GLN A 45 -4.94 -5.54 -23.11
N ILE A 46 -4.31 -5.70 -24.27
CA ILE A 46 -4.71 -6.72 -25.26
C ILE A 46 -4.61 -8.12 -24.65
N GLY A 47 -3.46 -8.47 -24.05
CA GLY A 47 -3.28 -9.78 -23.43
C GLY A 47 -4.22 -10.02 -22.25
N PHE A 48 -4.47 -9.00 -21.40
CA PHE A 48 -5.43 -9.13 -20.32
C PHE A 48 -6.86 -9.33 -20.84
N ARG A 49 -7.23 -8.67 -21.94
CA ARG A 49 -8.55 -8.82 -22.56
C ARG A 49 -8.79 -10.26 -23.02
N GLU A 50 -7.80 -10.91 -23.64
CA GLU A 50 -7.88 -12.31 -24.04
C GLU A 50 -8.14 -13.21 -22.81
N ILE A 51 -7.37 -13.03 -21.75
CA ILE A 51 -7.55 -13.75 -20.47
C ILE A 51 -8.95 -13.48 -19.88
N GLU A 52 -9.41 -12.24 -19.90
CA GLU A 52 -10.72 -11.87 -19.37
C GLU A 52 -11.87 -12.46 -20.20
N ILE A 53 -11.73 -12.57 -21.52
CA ILE A 53 -12.68 -13.24 -22.40
C ILE A 53 -12.75 -14.73 -22.07
N ASP A 54 -11.60 -15.41 -22.04
CA ASP A 54 -11.53 -16.86 -21.77
C ASP A 54 -12.11 -17.20 -20.39
N LYS A 55 -11.73 -16.41 -19.38
CA LYS A 55 -12.31 -16.55 -18.03
C LYS A 55 -13.81 -16.31 -18.04
N THR A 56 -14.29 -15.26 -18.71
CA THR A 56 -15.73 -14.94 -18.75
C THR A 56 -16.51 -16.05 -19.45
N ARG A 57 -15.97 -16.63 -20.53
CA ARG A 57 -16.56 -17.80 -21.22
C ARG A 57 -16.64 -19.02 -20.29
N ALA A 58 -15.56 -19.31 -19.55
CA ALA A 58 -15.56 -20.39 -18.55
C ALA A 58 -16.57 -20.14 -17.41
N ASP A 59 -16.63 -18.91 -16.88
CA ASP A 59 -17.56 -18.53 -15.82
C ASP A 59 -19.03 -18.63 -16.31
N ILE A 60 -19.31 -18.29 -17.57
CA ILE A 60 -20.63 -18.50 -18.20
C ILE A 60 -20.96 -19.98 -18.29
N GLN A 61 -20.01 -20.83 -18.70
CA GLN A 61 -20.21 -22.27 -18.77
C GLN A 61 -20.52 -22.87 -17.39
N SER A 62 -19.77 -22.49 -16.37
CA SER A 62 -20.03 -22.93 -14.99
C SER A 62 -21.37 -22.42 -14.47
N ALA A 63 -21.72 -21.16 -14.74
CA ALA A 63 -23.02 -20.60 -14.37
C ALA A 63 -24.18 -21.29 -15.11
N GLN A 64 -23.99 -21.66 -16.38
CA GLN A 64 -24.96 -22.42 -17.15
C GLN A 64 -25.15 -23.82 -16.58
N GLN A 65 -24.07 -24.53 -16.25
CA GLN A 65 -24.16 -25.85 -15.62
C GLN A 65 -24.92 -25.78 -14.29
N ALA A 66 -24.62 -24.79 -13.44
CA ALA A 66 -25.33 -24.59 -12.18
C ALA A 66 -26.83 -24.28 -12.37
N LEU A 67 -27.20 -23.61 -13.47
CA LEU A 67 -28.61 -23.38 -13.84
C LEU A 67 -29.27 -24.65 -14.36
N ASP A 68 -28.57 -25.46 -15.16
CA ASP A 68 -29.10 -26.72 -15.69
C ASP A 68 -29.33 -27.77 -14.58
N GLU A 69 -28.54 -27.73 -13.50
CA GLU A 69 -28.71 -28.56 -12.31
C GLU A 69 -29.79 -28.02 -11.34
N ASN A 70 -30.30 -26.80 -11.55
CA ASN A 70 -31.28 -26.19 -10.68
C ASN A 70 -32.71 -26.65 -11.04
N GLU A 71 -33.35 -27.41 -10.14
CA GLU A 71 -34.70 -27.95 -10.34
C GLU A 71 -35.77 -26.87 -10.55
N GLU A 72 -35.67 -25.74 -9.84
CA GLU A 72 -36.59 -24.60 -9.97
C GLU A 72 -36.46 -23.97 -11.36
N TYR A 73 -35.22 -23.77 -11.84
CA TYR A 73 -34.96 -23.25 -13.19
C TYR A 73 -35.46 -24.18 -14.29
N ALA A 74 -35.24 -25.49 -14.15
CA ALA A 74 -35.77 -26.50 -15.08
C ALA A 74 -37.30 -26.47 -15.16
N SER A 75 -37.98 -26.32 -14.02
CA SER A 75 -39.45 -26.22 -13.96
C SER A 75 -39.96 -24.95 -14.65
N LEU A 76 -39.31 -23.81 -14.38
CA LEU A 76 -39.65 -22.51 -14.99
C LEU A 76 -39.40 -22.50 -16.50
N LYS A 77 -38.36 -23.20 -16.98
CA LYS A 77 -38.09 -23.36 -18.40
C LYS A 77 -39.23 -24.09 -19.10
N LEU A 78 -39.75 -25.17 -18.52
CA LEU A 78 -40.91 -25.88 -19.04
C LEU A 78 -42.17 -25.00 -19.04
N ASP A 79 -42.39 -24.21 -18.00
CA ASP A 79 -43.53 -23.30 -17.93
C ASP A 79 -43.41 -22.14 -18.92
N PHE A 80 -42.19 -21.65 -19.20
CA PHE A 80 -41.91 -20.69 -20.26
C PHE A 80 -42.16 -21.28 -21.65
N GLU A 81 -41.74 -22.52 -21.92
CA GLU A 81 -42.02 -23.21 -23.18
C GLU A 81 -43.53 -23.41 -23.40
N LYS A 82 -44.28 -23.80 -22.37
CA LYS A 82 -45.75 -23.87 -22.43
C LYS A 82 -46.37 -22.50 -22.71
N ALA A 83 -45.92 -21.45 -22.02
CA ALA A 83 -46.42 -20.09 -22.24
C ALA A 83 -46.07 -19.57 -23.65
N GLN A 84 -44.93 -19.96 -24.22
CA GLN A 84 -44.61 -19.65 -25.62
C GLN A 84 -45.55 -20.33 -26.61
N GLU A 85 -45.90 -21.60 -26.38
CA GLU A 85 -46.87 -22.29 -27.22
C GLU A 85 -48.28 -21.69 -27.09
N GLU A 86 -48.71 -21.30 -25.89
CA GLU A 86 -49.95 -20.54 -25.69
C GLU A 86 -49.96 -19.24 -26.50
N ILE A 87 -48.85 -18.49 -26.51
CA ILE A 87 -48.73 -17.27 -27.33
C ILE A 87 -48.81 -17.58 -28.83
N LYS A 88 -48.19 -18.66 -29.31
CA LYS A 88 -48.29 -19.07 -30.71
C LYS A 88 -49.74 -19.40 -31.10
N ILE A 89 -50.50 -20.03 -30.20
CA ILE A 89 -51.93 -20.32 -30.42
C ILE A 89 -52.72 -19.01 -30.58
N HIS A 90 -52.45 -18.01 -29.76
CA HIS A 90 -53.10 -16.70 -29.79
C HIS A 90 -52.46 -15.69 -30.77
N GLN A 91 -51.49 -16.09 -31.60
CA GLN A 91 -50.71 -15.19 -32.44
C GLN A 91 -51.57 -14.30 -33.35
N LYS A 92 -52.60 -14.89 -33.99
CA LYS A 92 -53.55 -14.13 -34.83
C LYS A 92 -54.39 -13.14 -34.03
N GLU A 93 -54.78 -13.48 -32.81
CA GLU A 93 -55.53 -12.59 -31.93
C GLU A 93 -54.65 -11.43 -31.44
N ILE A 94 -53.37 -11.70 -31.17
CA ILE A 94 -52.37 -10.70 -30.83
C ILE A 94 -52.18 -9.71 -31.99
N GLU A 95 -51.96 -10.21 -33.21
CA GLU A 95 -51.80 -9.37 -34.41
C GLU A 95 -53.05 -8.51 -34.66
N GLN A 96 -54.24 -9.07 -34.44
CA GLN A 96 -55.49 -8.32 -34.55
C GLN A 96 -55.60 -7.23 -33.49
N HIS A 97 -55.32 -7.54 -32.22
CA HIS A 97 -55.36 -6.55 -31.14
C HIS A 97 -54.29 -5.45 -31.30
N GLU A 98 -53.10 -5.77 -31.83
CA GLU A 98 -52.07 -4.78 -32.15
C GLU A 98 -52.52 -3.83 -33.28
N SER A 99 -53.20 -4.37 -34.29
CA SER A 99 -53.82 -3.57 -35.35
C SER A 99 -54.95 -2.67 -34.81
N ASP A 100 -55.83 -3.21 -33.97
CA ASP A 100 -56.92 -2.45 -33.34
C ASP A 100 -56.39 -1.32 -32.45
N ILE A 101 -55.29 -1.57 -31.72
CA ILE A 101 -54.60 -0.54 -30.93
C ILE A 101 -54.06 0.56 -31.84
N ALA A 102 -53.38 0.22 -32.94
CA ALA A 102 -52.84 1.22 -33.85
C ALA A 102 -53.94 2.14 -34.43
N VAL A 103 -55.12 1.60 -34.72
CA VAL A 103 -56.28 2.37 -35.16
C VAL A 103 -56.84 3.25 -34.04
N LEU A 104 -57.04 2.68 -32.84
CA LEU A 104 -57.57 3.43 -31.68
C LEU A 104 -56.59 4.50 -31.18
N ASP A 105 -55.28 4.30 -31.30
CA ASP A 105 -54.26 5.31 -30.97
C ASP A 105 -54.34 6.50 -31.94
N ALA A 106 -54.53 6.23 -33.24
CA ALA A 106 -54.74 7.28 -34.24
C ALA A 106 -56.05 8.05 -33.98
N GLU A 107 -57.13 7.34 -33.66
CA GLU A 107 -58.43 7.95 -33.30
C GLU A 107 -58.34 8.76 -31.99
N LEU A 108 -57.66 8.23 -30.98
CA LEU A 108 -57.42 8.91 -29.71
C LEU A 108 -56.59 10.17 -29.92
N TYR A 109 -55.57 10.12 -30.77
CA TYR A 109 -54.77 11.29 -31.11
C TYR A 109 -55.63 12.39 -31.73
N GLU A 110 -56.50 12.06 -32.69
CA GLU A 110 -57.43 13.01 -33.31
C GLU A 110 -58.39 13.61 -32.27
N LYS A 111 -59.06 12.78 -31.47
CA LYS A 111 -60.04 13.24 -30.45
C LYS A 111 -59.39 14.06 -29.35
N ASN A 112 -58.19 13.67 -28.92
CA ASN A 112 -57.43 14.42 -27.92
C ASN A 112 -56.98 15.77 -28.50
N GLN A 113 -56.59 15.85 -29.77
CA GLN A 113 -56.28 17.13 -30.42
C GLN A 113 -57.49 18.08 -30.42
N VAL A 114 -58.68 17.59 -30.76
CA VAL A 114 -59.94 18.37 -30.68
C VAL A 114 -60.21 18.85 -29.26
N TYR A 115 -60.06 17.98 -28.26
CA TYR A 115 -60.20 18.35 -26.85
C TYR A 115 -59.18 19.41 -26.41
N GLN A 116 -57.91 19.29 -26.80
CA GLN A 116 -56.89 20.29 -26.45
C GLN A 116 -57.20 21.66 -27.05
N PHE A 117 -57.68 21.72 -28.30
CA PHE A 117 -58.11 22.98 -28.91
C PHE A 117 -59.35 23.56 -28.21
N ALA A 118 -60.37 22.74 -27.97
CA ALA A 118 -61.56 23.16 -27.23
C ALA A 118 -61.23 23.68 -25.83
N LYS A 119 -60.28 23.03 -25.14
CA LYS A 119 -59.81 23.44 -23.82
C LYS A 119 -59.06 24.77 -23.87
N ALA A 120 -58.19 24.97 -24.86
CA ALA A 120 -57.48 26.24 -25.04
C ALA A 120 -58.46 27.40 -25.24
N ASP A 121 -59.47 27.21 -26.11
CA ASP A 121 -60.52 28.21 -26.33
C ASP A 121 -61.36 28.46 -25.06
N TYR A 122 -61.69 27.41 -24.31
CA TYR A 122 -62.37 27.51 -23.02
C TYR A 122 -61.55 28.25 -21.96
N ASP A 123 -60.25 28.00 -21.85
CA ASP A 123 -59.37 28.65 -20.87
C ASP A 123 -59.30 30.17 -21.13
N VAL A 124 -59.29 30.58 -22.40
CA VAL A 124 -59.41 32.00 -22.79
C VAL A 124 -60.77 32.57 -22.38
N ALA A 125 -61.87 31.90 -22.73
CA ALA A 125 -63.21 32.37 -22.36
C ALA A 125 -63.45 32.40 -20.84
N LYS A 126 -62.82 31.50 -20.09
CA LYS A 126 -62.82 31.49 -18.63
C LYS A 126 -62.09 32.70 -18.08
N TYR A 127 -60.90 33.01 -18.58
CA TYR A 127 -60.16 34.21 -18.19
C TYR A 127 -60.96 35.48 -18.48
N ASP A 128 -61.58 35.60 -19.66
CA ASP A 128 -62.40 36.75 -20.03
C ASP A 128 -63.66 36.88 -19.16
N TYR A 129 -64.26 35.75 -18.75
CA TYR A 129 -65.38 35.74 -17.79
C TYR A 129 -64.94 36.15 -16.39
N GLU A 130 -63.79 35.68 -15.91
CA GLU A 130 -63.19 36.08 -14.63
C GLU A 130 -62.86 37.58 -14.61
N GLN A 131 -62.30 38.13 -15.70
CA GLN A 131 -62.07 39.57 -15.85
C GLN A 131 -63.38 40.38 -15.85
N ALA A 132 -64.42 39.90 -16.54
CA ALA A 132 -65.72 40.55 -16.57
C ALA A 132 -66.43 40.55 -15.20
N LEU A 133 -66.18 39.56 -14.33
CA LEU A 133 -66.66 39.55 -12.94
C LEU A 133 -66.04 40.66 -12.09
N HIS A 134 -64.83 41.10 -12.43
CA HIS A 134 -64.12 42.19 -11.77
C HIS A 134 -64.34 43.57 -12.42
N GLY A 135 -65.31 43.69 -13.33
CA GLY A 135 -65.68 44.96 -13.96
C GLY A 135 -64.92 45.29 -15.24
N HIS A 136 -64.13 44.36 -15.77
CA HIS A 136 -63.37 44.52 -17.01
C HIS A 136 -63.98 43.67 -18.14
N GLY A 137 -65.00 44.20 -18.83
CA GLY A 137 -65.64 43.55 -19.99
C GLY A 137 -67.17 43.44 -19.88
N ASP A 138 -67.81 42.76 -20.83
CA ASP A 138 -69.25 42.50 -20.82
C ASP A 138 -69.56 41.12 -20.19
N LEU A 139 -70.04 41.14 -18.95
CA LEU A 139 -70.36 39.95 -18.18
C LEU A 139 -71.36 39.02 -18.87
N LYS A 140 -72.34 39.55 -19.62
CA LYS A 140 -73.42 38.74 -20.20
C LYS A 140 -72.94 37.96 -21.42
N SER A 141 -72.11 38.57 -22.27
CA SER A 141 -71.52 37.89 -23.42
C SER A 141 -70.41 36.93 -23.02
N SER A 142 -69.52 37.32 -22.09
CA SER A 142 -68.47 36.44 -21.57
C SER A 142 -69.03 35.20 -20.87
N LYS A 143 -70.11 35.35 -20.06
CA LYS A 143 -70.78 34.19 -19.42
C LYS A 143 -71.36 33.20 -20.44
N LYS A 144 -72.02 33.71 -21.48
CA LYS A 144 -72.62 32.87 -22.53
C LYS A 144 -71.54 32.13 -23.33
N LEU A 145 -70.41 32.78 -23.60
CA LEU A 145 -69.28 32.18 -24.30
C LEU A 145 -68.60 31.11 -23.43
N TYR A 146 -68.39 31.39 -22.15
CA TYR A 146 -67.88 30.45 -21.16
C TYR A 146 -68.75 29.19 -21.08
N GLU A 147 -70.07 29.32 -20.88
CA GLU A 147 -70.99 28.17 -20.79
C GLU A 147 -71.02 27.34 -22.07
N LYS A 148 -70.93 27.99 -23.24
CA LYS A 148 -70.89 27.31 -24.54
C LYS A 148 -69.59 26.51 -24.72
N LEU A 149 -68.44 27.14 -24.46
CA LEU A 149 -67.15 26.48 -24.63
C LEU A 149 -66.92 25.40 -23.58
N PHE A 150 -67.39 25.61 -22.35
CA PHE A 150 -67.41 24.57 -21.31
C PHE A 150 -68.12 23.30 -21.79
N ALA A 151 -69.33 23.44 -22.34
CA ALA A 151 -70.09 22.30 -22.87
C ALA A 151 -69.38 21.61 -24.04
N LEU A 152 -68.69 22.36 -24.90
CA LEU A 152 -67.94 21.83 -26.03
C LEU A 152 -66.66 21.10 -25.58
N THR A 153 -65.92 21.66 -24.63
CA THR A 153 -64.74 21.03 -24.03
C THR A 153 -65.09 19.73 -23.32
N GLU A 154 -66.18 19.71 -22.53
CA GLU A 154 -66.61 18.47 -21.87
C GLU A 154 -67.12 17.42 -22.87
N ALA A 155 -67.84 17.82 -23.93
CA ALA A 155 -68.24 16.89 -24.98
C ALA A 155 -67.03 16.25 -25.68
N SER A 156 -66.04 17.05 -26.10
CA SER A 156 -64.83 16.54 -26.75
C SER A 156 -63.94 15.71 -25.81
N LYS A 157 -63.94 16.02 -24.51
CA LYS A 157 -63.25 15.21 -23.50
C LYS A 157 -63.88 13.83 -23.35
N ILE A 158 -65.20 13.75 -23.28
CA ILE A 158 -65.94 12.48 -23.20
C ILE A 158 -65.62 11.62 -24.44
N GLU A 159 -65.62 12.21 -25.64
CA GLU A 159 -65.24 11.48 -26.87
C GLU A 159 -63.82 10.90 -26.80
N ALA A 160 -62.84 11.66 -26.29
CA ALA A 160 -61.47 11.16 -26.10
C ALA A 160 -61.40 10.07 -25.01
N GLU A 161 -62.14 10.23 -23.91
CA GLU A 161 -62.20 9.24 -22.83
C GLU A 161 -62.86 7.92 -23.27
N GLU A 162 -63.88 7.97 -24.14
CA GLU A 162 -64.50 6.77 -24.71
C GLU A 162 -63.52 5.96 -25.55
N VAL A 163 -62.75 6.62 -26.42
CA VAL A 163 -61.72 5.95 -27.24
C VAL A 163 -60.60 5.41 -26.36
N ASN A 164 -60.13 6.20 -25.38
CA ASN A 164 -59.12 5.77 -24.42
C ASN A 164 -59.58 4.54 -23.59
N THR A 165 -60.86 4.49 -23.22
CA THR A 165 -61.43 3.35 -22.48
C THR A 165 -61.41 2.09 -23.34
N LYS A 166 -61.76 2.18 -24.63
CA LYS A 166 -61.66 1.06 -25.58
C LYS A 166 -60.21 0.60 -25.73
N LEU A 167 -59.28 1.54 -25.91
CA LEU A 167 -57.85 1.26 -26.03
C LEU A 167 -57.29 0.55 -24.79
N ASN A 168 -57.62 1.04 -23.59
CA ASN A 168 -57.23 0.41 -22.33
C ASN A 168 -57.80 -1.02 -22.21
N SER A 169 -59.03 -1.25 -22.68
CA SER A 169 -59.63 -2.59 -22.66
C SER A 169 -58.87 -3.59 -23.54
N ILE A 170 -58.39 -3.17 -24.72
CA ILE A 170 -57.63 -4.05 -25.63
C ILE A 170 -56.21 -4.26 -25.09
N ASN A 171 -55.58 -3.21 -24.55
CA ASN A 171 -54.28 -3.32 -23.88
C ASN A 171 -54.31 -4.29 -22.69
N GLU A 172 -55.35 -4.26 -21.86
CA GLU A 172 -55.50 -5.23 -20.76
C GLU A 172 -55.70 -6.66 -21.27
N LYS A 173 -56.44 -6.86 -22.39
CA LYS A 173 -56.54 -8.19 -23.03
C LYS A 173 -55.18 -8.70 -23.51
N LEU A 174 -54.40 -7.89 -24.23
CA LEU A 174 -53.05 -8.25 -24.67
C LEU A 174 -52.11 -8.54 -23.49
N LYS A 175 -52.20 -7.72 -22.43
CA LYS A 175 -51.42 -7.91 -21.22
C LYS A 175 -51.76 -9.23 -20.52
N LEU A 176 -53.04 -9.62 -20.49
CA LEU A 176 -53.48 -10.91 -19.96
C LEU A 176 -52.94 -12.07 -20.78
N ILE A 177 -53.03 -11.99 -22.12
CA ILE A 177 -52.48 -12.99 -23.05
C ILE A 177 -50.96 -13.15 -22.83
N ARG A 178 -50.22 -12.05 -22.69
CA ARG A 178 -48.76 -12.05 -22.48
C ARG A 178 -48.32 -12.27 -21.02
N LYS A 179 -49.25 -12.32 -20.05
CA LYS A 179 -48.94 -12.32 -18.62
C LYS A 179 -48.16 -13.56 -18.21
N SER A 180 -48.59 -14.74 -18.66
CA SER A 180 -47.96 -16.03 -18.36
C SER A 180 -46.51 -16.03 -18.83
N LEU A 181 -46.29 -15.69 -20.10
CA LEU A 181 -44.96 -15.60 -20.71
C LEU A 181 -44.04 -14.63 -19.96
N LYS A 182 -44.54 -13.42 -19.66
CA LYS A 182 -43.75 -12.40 -18.94
C LYS A 182 -43.38 -12.87 -17.53
N THR A 183 -44.32 -13.46 -16.80
CA THR A 183 -44.10 -13.90 -15.40
C THR A 183 -43.06 -15.01 -15.34
N SER A 184 -43.17 -16.02 -16.22
CA SER A 184 -42.19 -17.11 -16.29
C SER A 184 -40.81 -16.60 -16.73
N ASN A 185 -40.75 -15.69 -17.71
CA ASN A 185 -39.49 -15.07 -18.15
C ASN A 185 -38.82 -14.25 -17.04
N ASP A 186 -39.57 -13.39 -16.34
CA ASP A 186 -39.04 -12.54 -15.27
C ASP A 186 -38.48 -13.39 -14.12
N ALA A 187 -39.17 -14.49 -13.76
CA ALA A 187 -38.69 -15.45 -12.77
C ALA A 187 -37.40 -16.16 -13.23
N MET A 188 -37.35 -16.64 -14.49
CA MET A 188 -36.15 -17.24 -15.06
C MET A 188 -34.97 -16.26 -15.09
N VAL A 189 -35.19 -15.01 -15.49
CA VAL A 189 -34.15 -13.97 -15.54
C VAL A 189 -33.61 -13.64 -14.15
N MET A 190 -34.45 -13.70 -13.10
CA MET A 190 -33.98 -13.53 -11.72
C MET A 190 -33.03 -14.64 -11.29
N ILE A 191 -33.35 -15.90 -11.56
CA ILE A 191 -32.49 -17.04 -11.22
C ILE A 191 -31.21 -17.03 -12.09
N ALA A 192 -31.35 -16.76 -13.39
CA ALA A 192 -30.24 -16.67 -14.34
C ALA A 192 -29.45 -15.34 -14.28
N ARG A 193 -29.71 -14.47 -13.29
CA ARG A 193 -29.16 -13.11 -13.23
C ARG A 193 -27.64 -13.07 -13.33
N SER A 194 -26.94 -13.97 -12.64
CA SER A 194 -25.47 -14.05 -12.66
C SER A 194 -24.95 -14.34 -14.08
N LYS A 195 -25.49 -15.38 -14.73
CA LYS A 195 -25.15 -15.72 -16.12
C LYS A 195 -25.46 -14.58 -17.08
N ASN A 196 -26.64 -13.97 -16.97
CA ASN A 196 -27.07 -12.86 -17.82
C ASN A 196 -26.18 -11.61 -17.65
N LEU A 197 -25.58 -11.40 -16.47
CA LEU A 197 -24.58 -10.34 -16.25
C LEU A 197 -23.27 -10.68 -16.98
N LEU A 198 -22.82 -11.93 -16.91
CA LEU A 198 -21.61 -12.39 -17.59
C LEU A 198 -21.76 -12.36 -19.12
N GLU A 199 -22.90 -12.78 -19.69
CA GLU A 199 -23.17 -12.70 -21.13
C GLU A 199 -23.17 -11.24 -21.63
N ARG A 200 -23.80 -10.33 -20.88
CA ARG A 200 -23.75 -8.89 -21.19
C ARG A 200 -22.33 -8.32 -21.10
N LYS A 201 -21.49 -8.84 -20.20
CA LYS A 201 -20.07 -8.49 -20.13
C LYS A 201 -19.36 -9.00 -21.37
N LEU A 202 -19.58 -10.27 -21.76
CA LEU A 202 -18.96 -10.90 -22.92
C LEU A 202 -19.21 -10.12 -24.21
N VAL A 203 -20.46 -9.69 -24.47
CA VAL A 203 -20.81 -8.85 -25.63
C VAL A 203 -20.04 -7.52 -25.69
N LYS A 204 -19.58 -7.00 -24.54
CA LYS A 204 -18.78 -5.76 -24.50
C LYS A 204 -17.28 -5.98 -24.68
N ILE A 205 -16.78 -7.16 -24.33
CA ILE A 205 -15.34 -7.44 -24.33
C ILE A 205 -14.89 -8.30 -25.52
N ASP A 206 -15.76 -9.14 -26.06
CA ASP A 206 -15.44 -10.09 -27.12
C ASP A 206 -15.90 -9.58 -28.50
N PRO A 207 -14.99 -9.27 -29.43
CA PRO A 207 -15.35 -8.84 -30.79
C PRO A 207 -16.18 -9.86 -31.58
N GLU A 208 -16.07 -11.15 -31.27
CA GLU A 208 -16.81 -12.22 -31.95
C GLU A 208 -18.30 -12.20 -31.59
N GLU A 209 -18.62 -11.84 -30.35
CA GLU A 209 -19.99 -11.76 -29.81
C GLU A 209 -20.66 -10.39 -30.05
N MET A 210 -19.93 -9.43 -30.64
CA MET A 210 -20.48 -8.11 -30.98
C MET A 210 -21.30 -8.11 -32.27
N SER A 211 -22.31 -7.23 -32.32
CA SER A 211 -23.05 -6.96 -33.55
C SER A 211 -22.13 -6.46 -34.66
N PHE A 212 -22.51 -6.69 -35.93
CA PHE A 212 -21.73 -6.24 -37.09
C PHE A 212 -21.41 -4.74 -37.06
N SER A 213 -22.40 -3.90 -36.69
CA SER A 213 -22.20 -2.45 -36.57
C SER A 213 -21.18 -2.10 -35.48
N ASN A 214 -21.21 -2.78 -34.34
CA ASN A 214 -20.25 -2.55 -33.25
C ASN A 214 -18.86 -3.08 -33.60
N ARG A 215 -18.76 -4.20 -34.33
CA ARG A 215 -17.48 -4.73 -34.81
C ARG A 215 -16.81 -3.77 -35.80
N VAL A 216 -17.57 -3.21 -36.73
CA VAL A 216 -17.08 -2.20 -37.68
C VAL A 216 -16.71 -0.91 -36.93
N ALA A 217 -17.53 -0.47 -35.97
CA ALA A 217 -17.21 0.69 -35.14
C ALA A 217 -15.92 0.49 -34.34
N ASN A 218 -15.64 -0.70 -33.82
CA ASN A 218 -14.39 -1.01 -33.11
C ASN A 218 -13.17 -0.84 -34.02
N ILE A 219 -13.21 -1.43 -35.23
CA ILE A 219 -12.10 -1.33 -36.19
C ILE A 219 -11.85 0.13 -36.57
N VAL A 220 -12.91 0.93 -36.73
CA VAL A 220 -12.80 2.35 -37.10
C VAL A 220 -12.37 3.24 -35.93
N ARG A 221 -12.69 2.89 -34.68
CA ARG A 221 -12.23 3.63 -33.49
C ARG A 221 -10.76 3.34 -33.17
N ASP A 222 -10.29 2.13 -33.44
CA ASP A 222 -8.90 1.73 -33.22
C ASP A 222 -7.93 2.21 -34.33
N VAL A 223 -8.35 3.04 -35.28
CA VAL A 223 -7.41 3.63 -36.27
C VAL A 223 -6.70 4.85 -35.70
N PRO A 224 -5.44 5.12 -36.10
CA PRO A 224 -4.73 6.33 -35.71
C PRO A 224 -5.58 7.58 -35.99
N VAL A 225 -5.60 8.52 -35.04
CA VAL A 225 -6.38 9.77 -35.05
C VAL A 225 -7.86 9.63 -34.67
N LEU A 226 -8.55 8.50 -34.83
CA LEU A 226 -9.95 8.37 -34.33
C LEU A 226 -10.03 7.78 -32.91
N ASP A 227 -8.93 7.21 -32.42
CA ASP A 227 -8.75 6.64 -31.07
C ASP A 227 -9.01 7.64 -29.93
N PHE A 228 -8.93 8.96 -30.15
CA PHE A 228 -9.12 9.95 -29.07
C PHE A 228 -10.59 10.15 -28.65
N ILE A 229 -11.56 9.73 -29.47
CA ILE A 229 -12.98 10.04 -29.23
C ILE A 229 -13.58 9.11 -28.17
N ASP A 230 -13.17 7.84 -28.17
CA ASP A 230 -13.65 6.78 -27.25
C ASP A 230 -12.71 5.55 -27.36
N PRO A 231 -11.46 5.64 -26.86
CA PRO A 231 -10.47 4.57 -27.01
C PRO A 231 -10.87 3.34 -26.20
N TYR A 232 -10.82 2.16 -26.82
CA TYR A 232 -11.04 0.91 -26.08
C TYR A 232 -9.90 0.64 -25.08
N TYR A 233 -8.66 0.88 -25.54
CA TYR A 233 -7.46 0.77 -24.71
C TYR A 233 -7.05 2.16 -24.24
N GLU A 234 -7.16 2.41 -22.95
CA GLU A 234 -6.87 3.71 -22.36
C GLU A 234 -5.92 3.59 -21.17
N VAL A 235 -5.19 4.68 -20.91
CA VAL A 235 -4.39 4.79 -19.70
C VAL A 235 -5.35 4.89 -18.51
N LYS A 236 -5.37 3.85 -17.67
CA LYS A 236 -6.12 3.87 -16.41
C LYS A 236 -5.34 4.69 -15.42
N GLN A 237 -5.96 5.74 -14.88
CA GLN A 237 -5.34 6.64 -13.91
C GLN A 237 -6.17 6.77 -12.63
N VAL A 238 -5.49 6.70 -11.50
CA VAL A 238 -6.01 7.04 -10.17
C VAL A 238 -5.33 8.32 -9.73
N VAL A 239 -6.12 9.30 -9.29
CA VAL A 239 -5.62 10.59 -8.79
C VAL A 239 -5.85 10.64 -7.28
N VAL A 240 -4.76 10.69 -6.53
CA VAL A 240 -4.78 10.75 -5.06
C VAL A 240 -4.65 12.21 -4.66
N ASN A 241 -5.79 12.87 -4.42
CA ASN A 241 -5.83 14.31 -4.19
C ASN A 241 -5.17 14.74 -2.86
N ASP A 242 -5.15 13.85 -1.86
CA ASP A 242 -4.62 14.15 -0.53
C ASP A 242 -3.09 14.00 -0.44
N LEU A 243 -2.44 13.53 -1.52
CA LEU A 243 -0.99 13.38 -1.61
C LEU A 243 -0.48 14.20 -2.79
N GLU A 244 0.43 15.12 -2.52
CA GLU A 244 1.06 15.93 -3.56
C GLU A 244 2.45 15.38 -3.91
N GLU A 245 2.80 15.46 -5.19
CA GLU A 245 4.16 15.30 -5.71
C GLU A 245 4.64 16.64 -6.24
N ASP A 246 5.87 17.01 -5.88
CA ASP A 246 6.49 18.20 -6.43
C ASP A 246 6.90 17.96 -7.90
N LEU A 247 6.17 18.62 -8.81
CA LEU A 247 6.51 18.66 -10.22
C LEU A 247 6.83 20.09 -10.61
N VAL A 248 8.13 20.40 -10.69
CA VAL A 248 8.63 21.73 -11.06
C VAL A 248 8.14 22.81 -10.09
N TYR A 249 8.31 22.56 -8.79
CA TYR A 249 7.90 23.46 -7.69
C TYR A 249 6.39 23.68 -7.60
N MET A 250 5.60 22.79 -8.19
CA MET A 250 4.14 22.78 -8.12
C MET A 250 3.68 21.53 -7.36
N GLY A 251 2.94 21.73 -6.28
CA GLY A 251 2.26 20.67 -5.53
C GLY A 251 1.13 20.07 -6.35
N MET A 252 1.46 19.11 -7.21
CA MET A 252 0.48 18.46 -8.07
C MET A 252 -0.05 17.21 -7.37
N PRO A 253 -1.35 16.88 -7.50
CA PRO A 253 -1.86 15.61 -7.02
C PRO A 253 -1.05 14.44 -7.56
N LYS A 254 -0.81 13.45 -6.70
CA LYS A 254 -0.15 12.21 -7.05
C LYS A 254 -1.04 11.43 -8.01
N VAL A 255 -0.45 10.98 -9.11
CA VAL A 255 -1.16 10.24 -10.16
C VAL A 255 -0.53 8.87 -10.31
N ASP A 256 -1.37 7.84 -10.28
CA ASP A 256 -0.98 6.44 -10.43
C ASP A 256 -1.61 5.84 -11.69
N ARG A 257 -0.80 5.16 -12.50
CA ARG A 257 -1.21 4.53 -13.76
C ARG A 257 -0.86 3.05 -13.82
N CYS A 258 -0.50 2.43 -12.69
CA CYS A 258 -0.06 1.04 -12.65
C CYS A 258 -1.12 0.07 -13.19
N MET A 259 -2.41 0.36 -12.92
CA MET A 259 -3.55 -0.39 -13.46
C MET A 259 -3.66 -0.35 -14.98
N THR A 260 -2.90 0.50 -15.69
CA THR A 260 -2.85 0.46 -17.16
C THR A 260 -2.29 -0.87 -17.67
N CYS A 261 -1.35 -1.47 -16.93
CA CYS A 261 -0.76 -2.78 -17.24
C CYS A 261 -1.24 -3.88 -16.28
N HIS A 262 -1.40 -3.55 -14.99
CA HIS A 262 -1.82 -4.47 -13.93
C HIS A 262 -3.35 -4.54 -13.82
N MET A 263 -4.02 -4.88 -14.92
CA MET A 263 -5.48 -4.80 -15.06
C MET A 263 -6.28 -5.76 -14.17
N GLY A 264 -5.63 -6.79 -13.62
CA GLY A 264 -6.24 -7.78 -12.71
C GLY A 264 -6.01 -7.50 -11.23
N ILE A 265 -5.21 -6.49 -10.87
CA ILE A 265 -4.69 -6.34 -9.51
C ILE A 265 -5.79 -6.14 -8.45
N ASP A 266 -6.85 -5.41 -8.78
CA ASP A 266 -7.99 -5.10 -7.92
C ASP A 266 -9.21 -6.00 -8.20
N LYS A 267 -9.07 -7.00 -9.06
CA LYS A 267 -10.15 -7.90 -9.46
C LYS A 267 -9.95 -9.28 -8.87
N LYS A 268 -11.01 -9.86 -8.31
CA LYS A 268 -11.03 -11.27 -7.89
C LYS A 268 -11.07 -12.20 -9.10
N GLY A 269 -10.46 -13.38 -8.98
CA GLY A 269 -10.51 -14.44 -9.98
C GLY A 269 -9.35 -14.45 -10.98
N PHE A 270 -8.34 -13.60 -10.77
CA PHE A 270 -7.10 -13.58 -11.57
C PHE A 270 -5.87 -13.95 -10.71
N GLU A 271 -6.06 -14.62 -9.57
CA GLU A 271 -5.01 -14.95 -8.60
C GLU A 271 -3.94 -15.90 -9.18
N GLU A 272 -4.34 -16.79 -10.10
CA GLU A 272 -3.46 -17.78 -10.75
C GLU A 272 -2.90 -17.29 -12.10
N GLN A 273 -3.19 -16.04 -12.48
CA GLN A 273 -2.71 -15.49 -13.76
C GLN A 273 -1.25 -15.04 -13.63
N PRO A 274 -0.45 -15.10 -14.71
CA PRO A 274 0.92 -14.62 -14.69
C PRO A 274 0.99 -13.10 -14.52
N GLN A 275 2.10 -12.61 -13.96
CA GLN A 275 2.38 -11.17 -13.91
C GLN A 275 2.43 -10.59 -15.33
N PRO A 276 1.86 -9.40 -15.59
CA PRO A 276 1.32 -8.43 -14.62
C PRO A 276 -0.18 -8.59 -14.29
N TYR A 277 -0.84 -9.67 -14.74
CA TYR A 277 -2.31 -9.82 -14.68
C TYR A 277 -2.84 -10.38 -13.37
N THR A 278 -1.94 -10.78 -12.47
CA THR A 278 -2.28 -11.41 -11.19
C THR A 278 -3.06 -10.47 -10.27
N THR A 279 -4.08 -11.01 -9.60
CA THR A 279 -4.78 -10.34 -8.49
C THR A 279 -3.84 -10.04 -7.32
N HIS A 280 -4.09 -8.95 -6.60
CA HIS A 280 -3.31 -8.62 -5.41
C HIS A 280 -3.42 -9.74 -4.35
N PRO A 281 -2.30 -10.24 -3.78
CA PRO A 281 -2.31 -11.38 -2.84
C PRO A 281 -3.18 -11.16 -1.59
N ARG A 282 -3.35 -9.89 -1.21
CA ARG A 282 -4.17 -9.44 -0.08
C ARG A 282 -5.24 -8.46 -0.55
N LEU A 283 -6.09 -8.89 -1.49
CA LEU A 283 -7.08 -8.05 -2.16
C LEU A 283 -8.01 -7.34 -1.15
N ASP A 284 -8.65 -8.12 -0.28
CA ASP A 284 -9.66 -7.62 0.67
C ASP A 284 -9.07 -6.72 1.78
N GLU A 285 -7.76 -6.82 2.04
CA GLU A 285 -7.06 -5.99 3.03
C GLU A 285 -6.54 -4.67 2.46
N PHE A 286 -6.27 -4.61 1.16
CA PHE A 286 -5.64 -3.45 0.50
C PHE A 286 -6.43 -2.95 -0.71
N VAL A 287 -6.17 -3.43 -1.91
CA VAL A 287 -6.63 -2.73 -3.13
C VAL A 287 -8.11 -2.95 -3.49
N GLY A 288 -8.80 -3.90 -2.85
CA GLY A 288 -10.21 -4.19 -3.13
C GLY A 288 -11.16 -3.02 -2.79
N GLU A 289 -12.32 -2.96 -3.46
CA GLU A 289 -13.26 -1.83 -3.30
C GLU A 289 -13.78 -1.62 -1.87
N SER A 290 -13.95 -2.71 -1.10
CA SER A 290 -14.45 -2.70 0.28
C SER A 290 -13.34 -2.66 1.34
N SER A 291 -12.09 -2.60 0.90
CA SER A 291 -10.93 -2.56 1.78
C SER A 291 -10.81 -1.22 2.52
N LYS A 292 -9.95 -1.19 3.54
CA LYS A 292 -9.50 0.06 4.18
C LYS A 292 -8.57 0.89 3.29
N HIS A 293 -7.99 0.30 2.24
CA HIS A 293 -7.05 0.98 1.32
C HIS A 293 -7.44 0.83 -0.16
N PRO A 294 -8.70 1.12 -0.55
CA PRO A 294 -9.18 0.82 -1.89
C PRO A 294 -8.31 1.50 -2.95
N MET A 295 -8.07 0.78 -4.05
CA MET A 295 -7.18 1.20 -5.14
C MET A 295 -7.49 2.61 -5.64
N SER A 296 -8.77 2.94 -5.76
CA SER A 296 -9.28 4.23 -6.23
C SER A 296 -8.92 5.43 -5.36
N LEU A 297 -8.56 5.23 -4.09
CA LEU A 297 -8.20 6.30 -3.17
C LEU A 297 -6.70 6.37 -2.90
N TYR A 298 -6.00 5.24 -2.91
CA TYR A 298 -4.62 5.18 -2.44
C TYR A 298 -3.56 5.14 -3.55
N GLY A 299 -3.85 4.60 -4.74
CA GLY A 299 -2.78 4.36 -5.73
C GLY A 299 -1.84 3.21 -5.35
N CYS A 300 -1.13 2.62 -6.31
CA CYS A 300 -0.14 1.57 -6.06
C CYS A 300 1.16 2.20 -5.52
N THR A 301 1.58 3.31 -6.10
CA THR A 301 2.82 4.02 -5.81
C THR A 301 2.88 4.66 -4.43
N SER A 302 1.75 4.81 -3.75
CA SER A 302 1.72 5.22 -2.33
C SER A 302 2.38 4.16 -1.46
N CYS A 303 2.08 2.89 -1.70
CA CYS A 303 2.66 1.75 -0.99
C CYS A 303 3.99 1.29 -1.62
N HIS A 304 4.03 1.13 -2.93
CA HIS A 304 5.16 0.51 -3.63
C HIS A 304 6.24 1.51 -4.09
N GLY A 305 6.00 2.83 -4.03
CA GLY A 305 6.90 3.80 -4.63
C GLY A 305 6.89 3.73 -6.17
N GLY A 306 7.96 4.20 -6.81
CA GLY A 306 8.06 4.27 -8.26
C GLY A 306 7.46 5.55 -8.85
N ARG A 307 7.32 5.57 -10.17
CA ARG A 307 6.79 6.72 -10.91
C ARG A 307 5.38 6.44 -11.40
N GLY A 308 4.38 6.91 -10.65
CA GLY A 308 2.97 6.61 -10.93
C GLY A 308 2.48 7.13 -12.29
N ARG A 309 3.11 8.17 -12.85
CA ARG A 309 2.81 8.66 -14.20
C ARG A 309 3.43 7.83 -15.34
N GLY A 310 4.32 6.89 -15.02
CA GLY A 310 4.98 5.98 -15.98
C GLY A 310 3.97 5.07 -16.68
N THR A 311 4.27 4.74 -17.94
CA THR A 311 3.38 3.94 -18.80
C THR A 311 4.13 2.82 -19.53
N ASP A 312 5.35 2.52 -19.08
CA ASP A 312 6.13 1.39 -19.56
C ASP A 312 6.94 0.80 -18.38
N PHE A 313 7.65 -0.29 -18.65
CA PHE A 313 8.36 -1.03 -17.60
C PHE A 313 9.45 -0.19 -16.92
N ILE A 314 10.21 0.60 -17.67
CA ILE A 314 11.36 1.35 -17.14
C ILE A 314 10.90 2.68 -16.55
N SER A 315 10.00 3.39 -17.24
CA SER A 315 9.45 4.68 -16.82
C SER A 315 8.63 4.60 -15.55
N SER A 316 8.02 3.45 -15.22
CA SER A 316 7.36 3.21 -13.93
C SER A 316 8.36 2.90 -12.79
N VAL A 317 9.65 2.75 -13.13
CA VAL A 317 10.78 2.58 -12.21
C VAL A 317 10.68 1.29 -11.41
N HIS A 318 10.32 0.19 -12.08
CA HIS A 318 10.40 -1.15 -11.49
C HIS A 318 11.84 -1.44 -11.07
N MET A 319 12.01 -2.05 -9.90
CA MET A 319 13.31 -2.41 -9.36
C MET A 319 13.41 -3.92 -9.15
N PRO A 320 14.52 -4.54 -9.57
CA PRO A 320 14.76 -5.96 -9.33
C PRO A 320 15.01 -6.21 -7.84
N GLN A 321 14.75 -7.44 -7.40
CA GLN A 321 14.97 -7.88 -6.02
C GLN A 321 16.45 -8.12 -5.71
N ASN A 322 17.24 -8.48 -6.71
CA ASN A 322 18.66 -8.82 -6.61
C ASN A 322 19.37 -8.65 -7.98
N ASP A 323 20.69 -8.83 -7.98
CA ASP A 323 21.52 -8.65 -9.18
C ASP A 323 21.22 -9.68 -10.28
N GLU A 324 20.82 -10.90 -9.92
CA GLU A 324 20.44 -11.94 -10.89
C GLU A 324 19.19 -11.53 -11.68
N GLN A 325 18.16 -11.04 -10.98
CA GLN A 325 16.95 -10.53 -11.62
C GLN A 325 17.23 -9.24 -12.41
N ALA A 326 18.18 -8.41 -11.96
CA ALA A 326 18.61 -7.23 -12.71
C ALA A 326 19.14 -7.63 -14.09
N HIS A 327 20.05 -8.62 -14.15
CA HIS A 327 20.57 -9.14 -15.42
C HIS A 327 19.47 -9.77 -16.28
N GLU A 328 18.55 -10.55 -15.69
CA GLU A 328 17.40 -11.10 -16.44
C GLU A 328 16.55 -9.98 -17.09
N TRP A 329 16.31 -8.90 -16.34
CA TRP A 329 15.49 -7.79 -16.82
C TRP A 329 16.21 -6.91 -17.85
N GLU A 330 17.54 -6.78 -17.76
CA GLU A 330 18.38 -6.17 -18.79
C GLU A 330 18.21 -6.91 -20.12
N GLU A 331 18.31 -8.23 -20.14
CA GLU A 331 18.17 -9.04 -21.35
C GLU A 331 16.74 -9.03 -21.90
N LYS A 332 15.74 -9.20 -21.03
CA LYS A 332 14.34 -9.41 -21.44
C LYS A 332 13.58 -8.13 -21.74
N TYR A 333 13.86 -7.08 -20.97
CA TYR A 333 13.09 -5.84 -21.01
C TYR A 333 13.95 -4.61 -21.36
N GLY A 334 15.26 -4.79 -21.57
CA GLY A 334 16.18 -3.66 -21.73
C GLY A 334 16.22 -2.79 -20.48
N TRP A 335 16.01 -3.37 -19.31
CA TRP A 335 15.89 -2.63 -18.06
C TRP A 335 17.17 -1.86 -17.75
N GLU A 336 17.02 -0.62 -17.31
CA GLU A 336 18.11 0.18 -16.74
C GLU A 336 17.57 0.97 -15.55
N ALA A 337 18.41 1.15 -14.52
CA ALA A 337 18.02 1.92 -13.36
C ALA A 337 17.88 3.40 -13.72
N LEU A 338 16.69 3.96 -13.49
CA LEU A 338 16.45 5.37 -13.77
C LEU A 338 17.13 6.26 -12.72
N HIS A 339 18.39 6.62 -12.96
CA HIS A 339 19.29 7.22 -11.97
C HIS A 339 18.79 8.55 -11.39
N HIS A 340 18.05 9.34 -12.18
CA HIS A 340 17.55 10.67 -11.79
C HIS A 340 16.18 10.63 -11.10
N TRP A 341 15.62 9.45 -10.84
CA TRP A 341 14.37 9.31 -10.10
C TRP A 341 14.66 8.75 -8.71
N GLU A 342 14.50 9.60 -7.70
CA GLU A 342 14.83 9.28 -6.31
C GLU A 342 13.85 8.26 -5.72
N ASN A 343 12.55 8.41 -6.02
CA ASN A 343 11.48 7.58 -5.49
C ASN A 343 11.27 6.31 -6.33
N LYS A 344 12.28 5.45 -6.39
CA LYS A 344 12.23 4.17 -7.12
C LYS A 344 11.17 3.23 -6.51
N MET A 345 10.66 2.29 -7.31
CA MET A 345 9.75 1.29 -6.77
C MET A 345 10.48 0.38 -5.79
N LEU A 346 9.85 0.07 -4.68
CA LEU A 346 10.38 -0.83 -3.66
C LEU A 346 10.34 -2.26 -4.21
N PRO A 347 11.46 -2.99 -4.19
CA PRO A 347 11.46 -4.43 -4.40
C PRO A 347 10.49 -5.12 -3.42
N LEU A 348 9.96 -6.27 -3.82
CA LEU A 348 8.88 -6.97 -3.11
C LEU A 348 9.16 -7.13 -1.61
N GLN A 349 10.39 -7.52 -1.25
CA GLN A 349 10.82 -7.74 0.13
C GLN A 349 10.86 -6.46 1.00
N TYR A 350 10.78 -5.28 0.39
CA TYR A 350 10.81 -3.99 1.08
C TYR A 350 9.47 -3.24 1.01
N THR A 351 8.43 -3.84 0.43
CA THR A 351 7.13 -3.19 0.22
C THR A 351 6.44 -2.76 1.52
N GLU A 352 6.68 -3.48 2.62
CA GLU A 352 6.18 -3.09 3.94
C GLU A 352 6.68 -1.70 4.38
N ALA A 353 7.84 -1.24 3.90
CA ALA A 353 8.35 0.09 4.20
C ALA A 353 7.39 1.21 3.76
N GLY A 354 6.56 0.96 2.74
CA GLY A 354 5.51 1.88 2.30
C GLY A 354 4.50 2.21 3.40
N CYS A 355 4.22 1.27 4.32
CA CYS A 355 3.28 1.48 5.41
C CYS A 355 3.74 2.59 6.37
N TYR A 356 5.06 2.80 6.50
CA TYR A 356 5.62 3.83 7.40
C TYR A 356 5.15 5.25 7.05
N LYS A 357 4.87 5.53 5.77
CA LYS A 357 4.47 6.87 5.31
C LYS A 357 3.25 7.41 6.05
N CYS A 358 2.28 6.55 6.36
CA CYS A 358 1.03 6.93 7.03
C CYS A 358 0.93 6.39 8.47
N HIS A 359 1.63 5.30 8.79
CA HIS A 359 1.55 4.62 10.08
C HIS A 359 2.78 4.80 10.97
N SER A 360 3.62 5.81 10.71
CA SER A 360 4.84 6.10 11.49
C SER A 360 4.58 6.20 13.01
N ASP A 361 3.43 6.73 13.42
CA ASP A 361 3.06 6.91 14.83
C ASP A 361 2.32 5.70 15.44
N ASN A 362 1.89 4.73 14.65
CA ASN A 362 1.00 3.65 15.07
C ASN A 362 1.64 2.27 14.92
N MET A 363 2.81 2.09 15.52
CA MET A 363 3.51 0.80 15.56
C MET A 363 3.10 -0.03 16.79
N PRO A 364 2.97 -1.37 16.69
CA PRO A 364 3.18 -2.21 15.51
C PRO A 364 1.97 -2.22 14.55
N ILE A 365 2.22 -2.49 13.27
CA ILE A 365 1.19 -2.54 12.22
C ILE A 365 0.94 -3.99 11.81
N LYS A 366 -0.33 -4.41 11.79
CA LYS A 366 -0.73 -5.73 11.28
C LYS A 366 -0.51 -5.79 9.76
N GLY A 367 0.16 -6.83 9.28
CA GLY A 367 0.48 -7.01 7.85
C GLY A 367 1.74 -6.27 7.38
N ALA A 368 2.47 -5.64 8.31
CA ALA A 368 3.79 -5.03 8.12
C ALA A 368 4.71 -5.38 9.30
N GLU A 369 4.80 -6.67 9.61
CA GLU A 369 5.54 -7.23 10.73
C GLU A 369 7.05 -6.98 10.61
N THR A 370 7.60 -7.04 9.40
CA THR A 370 9.03 -6.80 9.11
C THR A 370 9.38 -5.33 9.34
N LEU A 371 8.55 -4.40 8.86
CA LEU A 371 8.71 -2.97 9.15
C LEU A 371 8.64 -2.71 10.66
N SER A 372 7.63 -3.29 11.32
CA SER A 372 7.42 -3.10 12.75
C SER A 372 8.59 -3.66 13.58
N LEU A 373 9.17 -4.79 13.16
CA LEU A 373 10.36 -5.38 13.76
C LEU A 373 11.61 -4.52 13.50
N GLY A 374 11.80 -4.06 12.27
CA GLY A 374 12.90 -3.16 11.91
C GLY A 374 12.87 -1.89 12.76
N MET A 375 11.68 -1.31 12.96
CA MET A 375 11.50 -0.12 13.78
C MET A 375 11.84 -0.38 15.26
N ALA A 376 11.32 -1.47 15.82
CA ALA A 376 11.62 -1.86 17.19
C ALA A 376 13.12 -2.15 17.40
N THR A 377 13.76 -2.77 16.40
CA THR A 377 15.19 -3.07 16.41
C THR A 377 16.03 -1.79 16.38
N PHE A 378 15.70 -0.85 15.49
CA PHE A 378 16.36 0.45 15.40
C PHE A 378 16.26 1.24 16.71
N GLU A 379 15.08 1.27 17.34
CA GLU A 379 14.88 1.93 18.63
C GLU A 379 15.65 1.23 19.76
N LYS A 380 15.57 -0.10 19.84
CA LYS A 380 16.24 -0.88 20.88
C LYS A 380 17.77 -0.83 20.78
N SER A 381 18.29 -0.86 19.55
CA SER A 381 19.72 -0.71 19.26
C SER A 381 20.18 0.73 19.45
N GLY A 382 19.24 1.67 19.44
CA GLY A 382 19.49 3.08 19.70
C GLY A 382 20.28 3.77 18.59
N CYS A 383 20.04 3.37 17.34
CA CYS A 383 20.68 3.93 16.16
C CYS A 383 20.52 5.47 16.10
N TYR A 384 19.42 5.99 16.63
CA TYR A 384 19.14 7.43 16.75
C TYR A 384 20.13 8.22 17.61
N SER A 385 21.01 7.56 18.37
CA SER A 385 22.00 8.24 19.22
C SER A 385 23.23 8.73 18.49
N CYS A 386 23.53 8.10 17.35
CA CYS A 386 24.57 8.56 16.43
C CYS A 386 23.96 9.14 15.15
N HIS A 387 22.81 8.63 14.71
CA HIS A 387 22.09 9.14 13.54
C HIS A 387 21.00 10.12 13.99
N GLU A 388 21.20 11.40 13.69
CA GLU A 388 20.21 12.43 13.99
C GLU A 388 18.92 12.20 13.19
N MET A 389 17.80 12.15 13.90
CA MET A 389 16.48 11.85 13.35
C MET A 389 15.45 12.65 14.14
N ASN A 390 14.67 13.50 13.46
CA ASN A 390 13.71 14.42 14.11
C ASN A 390 12.77 13.74 15.11
N ARG A 391 12.37 12.49 14.84
CA ARG A 391 11.47 11.70 15.70
C ARG A 391 12.07 11.35 17.08
N TRP A 392 13.39 11.23 17.20
CA TRP A 392 14.06 10.76 18.42
C TRP A 392 14.97 11.81 19.07
N GLU A 393 14.83 13.09 18.72
CA GLU A 393 15.64 14.18 19.31
C GLU A 393 15.61 14.19 20.85
N LYS A 394 14.47 13.82 21.45
CA LYS A 394 14.26 13.77 22.90
C LYS A 394 14.32 12.35 23.48
N ALA A 395 14.66 11.36 22.65
CA ALA A 395 14.73 9.98 23.10
C ALA A 395 15.89 9.80 24.10
N PRO A 396 15.71 9.00 25.16
CA PRO A 396 16.80 8.72 26.09
C PRO A 396 17.93 8.00 25.37
N LYS A 397 19.18 8.29 25.73
CA LYS A 397 20.33 7.58 25.14
C LYS A 397 20.26 6.08 25.51
N PRO A 398 20.48 5.18 24.53
CA PRO A 398 20.56 3.75 24.72
C PRO A 398 21.82 3.43 25.53
N GLY A 399 21.69 2.51 26.48
CA GLY A 399 22.81 2.02 27.28
C GLY A 399 22.78 2.47 28.75
N PRO A 400 23.55 1.79 29.60
CA PRO A 400 23.60 2.10 31.02
C PRO A 400 24.46 3.33 31.30
N SER A 401 24.16 4.04 32.39
CA SER A 401 25.08 5.05 32.91
C SER A 401 26.43 4.44 33.27
N LEU A 402 27.51 5.10 32.81
CA LEU A 402 28.89 4.71 33.11
C LEU A 402 29.48 5.47 34.30
N TYR A 403 28.78 6.48 34.84
CA TYR A 403 29.31 7.35 35.90
C TYR A 403 29.74 6.60 37.16
N GLN A 404 29.12 5.47 37.51
CA GLN A 404 29.44 4.70 38.73
C GLN A 404 29.95 3.28 38.42
N MET A 405 30.43 3.06 37.19
CA MET A 405 30.81 1.75 36.65
C MET A 405 31.80 0.99 37.53
N ALA A 406 32.84 1.66 38.05
CA ALA A 406 33.90 1.02 38.85
C ALA A 406 33.39 0.39 40.15
N SER A 407 32.21 0.80 40.63
CA SER A 407 31.59 0.19 41.81
C SER A 407 30.81 -1.10 41.50
N LYS A 408 30.53 -1.35 40.23
CA LYS A 408 29.72 -2.46 39.73
C LYS A 408 30.54 -3.57 39.08
N THR A 409 31.54 -3.21 38.27
CA THR A 409 32.33 -4.14 37.44
C THR A 409 33.82 -4.08 37.77
N THR A 410 34.62 -5.00 37.24
CA THR A 410 36.09 -4.97 37.33
C THR A 410 36.72 -4.48 36.03
N ARG A 411 38.00 -4.09 36.05
CA ARG A 411 38.73 -3.63 34.87
C ARG A 411 38.80 -4.74 33.82
N GLU A 412 39.13 -5.96 34.24
CA GLU A 412 39.28 -7.13 33.38
C GLU A 412 37.96 -7.52 32.72
N TRP A 413 36.86 -7.53 33.48
CA TRP A 413 35.53 -7.77 32.90
C TRP A 413 35.17 -6.69 31.88
N SER A 414 35.43 -5.42 32.21
CA SER A 414 35.06 -4.29 31.35
C SER A 414 35.86 -4.28 30.05
N TYR A 415 37.15 -4.58 30.11
CA TYR A 415 38.02 -4.78 28.95
C TYR A 415 37.44 -5.83 27.99
N ARG A 416 37.19 -7.05 28.50
CA ARG A 416 36.68 -8.17 27.68
C ARG A 416 35.29 -7.86 27.10
N TRP A 417 34.45 -7.18 27.87
CA TRP A 417 33.12 -6.77 27.44
C TRP A 417 33.15 -5.71 26.34
N ILE A 418 34.04 -4.72 26.42
CA ILE A 418 34.19 -3.69 25.39
C ILE A 418 34.79 -4.29 24.12
N LEU A 419 35.80 -5.16 24.26
CA LEU A 419 36.47 -5.80 23.13
C LEU A 419 35.49 -6.69 22.34
N GLU A 420 34.76 -7.58 23.02
CA GLU A 420 33.90 -8.56 22.37
C GLU A 420 32.67 -8.92 23.23
N PRO A 421 31.63 -8.06 23.26
CA PRO A 421 30.51 -8.22 24.19
C PRO A 421 29.70 -9.50 23.95
N ARG A 422 29.68 -10.00 22.71
CA ARG A 422 28.98 -11.24 22.33
C ARG A 422 29.62 -12.51 22.90
N ASN A 423 30.90 -12.49 23.26
CA ASN A 423 31.56 -13.61 23.96
C ASN A 423 31.03 -13.78 25.40
N PHE A 424 30.59 -12.69 26.03
CA PHE A 424 29.93 -12.79 27.33
C PHE A 424 28.44 -13.09 27.19
N ARG A 425 27.76 -12.40 26.26
CA ARG A 425 26.30 -12.53 26.04
C ARG A 425 25.96 -12.37 24.56
N GLN A 426 25.51 -13.45 23.94
CA GLN A 426 25.11 -13.43 22.52
C GLN A 426 23.93 -12.46 22.25
N SER A 427 22.95 -12.39 23.16
CA SER A 427 21.78 -11.50 23.04
C SER A 427 22.04 -10.03 23.43
N THR A 428 23.31 -9.62 23.56
CA THR A 428 23.64 -8.22 23.89
C THR A 428 23.31 -7.25 22.76
N TRP A 429 22.71 -6.13 23.14
CA TRP A 429 22.46 -4.98 22.26
C TRP A 429 23.64 -4.01 22.18
N MET A 430 24.71 -4.23 22.96
CA MET A 430 25.93 -3.44 22.80
C MET A 430 26.56 -3.74 21.44
N PRO A 431 26.80 -2.73 20.59
CA PRO A 431 27.48 -2.95 19.33
C PRO A 431 28.89 -3.50 19.55
N HIS A 432 29.33 -4.38 18.65
CA HIS A 432 30.70 -4.86 18.61
C HIS A 432 31.48 -3.95 17.65
N PHE A 433 32.43 -3.16 18.17
CA PHE A 433 33.17 -2.15 17.38
C PHE A 433 34.51 -2.66 16.85
N PHE A 434 35.13 -3.62 17.53
CA PHE A 434 36.44 -4.16 17.20
C PHE A 434 36.31 -5.48 16.41
N LYS A 435 37.41 -5.96 15.81
CA LYS A 435 37.48 -7.22 15.05
C LYS A 435 36.47 -7.30 13.89
N LYS A 436 36.20 -6.18 13.24
CA LYS A 436 35.32 -6.05 12.07
C LYS A 436 36.15 -6.03 10.79
N ALA A 437 35.49 -6.26 9.66
CA ALA A 437 36.16 -6.33 8.35
C ALA A 437 36.99 -5.07 8.01
N ASN A 438 36.68 -3.93 8.63
CA ASN A 438 37.39 -2.66 8.48
C ASN A 438 38.45 -2.39 9.57
N ASN A 439 38.64 -3.25 10.57
CA ASN A 439 39.64 -3.12 11.64
C ASN A 439 40.10 -4.49 12.19
N SER A 440 40.34 -5.46 11.29
CA SER A 440 40.75 -6.81 11.64
C SER A 440 42.10 -7.22 11.04
N SER A 441 42.90 -6.28 10.51
CA SER A 441 44.28 -6.61 10.15
C SER A 441 45.11 -6.91 11.40
N PRO A 442 46.22 -7.66 11.31
CA PRO A 442 47.05 -7.97 12.48
C PRO A 442 47.46 -6.73 13.29
N ASP A 443 47.79 -5.62 12.62
CA ASP A 443 48.17 -4.37 13.28
C ASP A 443 46.97 -3.68 13.93
N ASP A 444 45.79 -3.69 13.28
CA ASP A 444 44.55 -3.15 13.85
C ASP A 444 44.16 -3.88 15.13
N LEU A 445 44.37 -5.19 15.19
CA LEU A 445 44.05 -6.00 16.37
C LEU A 445 44.94 -5.61 17.56
N LEU A 446 46.26 -5.48 17.32
CA LEU A 446 47.20 -5.05 18.36
C LEU A 446 46.89 -3.64 18.86
N ARG A 447 46.53 -2.72 17.94
CA ARG A 447 46.09 -1.38 18.30
C ARG A 447 44.78 -1.39 19.10
N SER A 448 43.78 -2.13 18.63
CA SER A 448 42.46 -2.26 19.28
C SER A 448 42.58 -2.77 20.72
N GLU A 449 43.49 -3.72 20.98
CA GLU A 449 43.74 -4.22 22.33
C GLU A 449 44.20 -3.09 23.28
N GLN A 450 45.06 -2.20 22.81
CA GLN A 450 45.54 -1.07 23.61
C GLN A 450 44.49 0.05 23.74
N GLU A 451 43.71 0.31 22.68
CA GLU A 451 42.58 1.25 22.72
C GLU A 451 41.51 0.81 23.74
N VAL A 452 41.18 -0.49 23.80
CA VAL A 452 40.21 -0.99 24.78
C VAL A 452 40.76 -0.93 26.22
N LEU A 453 42.06 -1.15 26.42
CA LEU A 453 42.72 -0.92 27.71
C LEU A 453 42.59 0.55 28.13
N ALA A 454 42.85 1.48 27.19
CA ALA A 454 42.77 2.92 27.43
C ALA A 454 41.33 3.36 27.78
N ILE A 455 40.34 2.95 26.98
CA ILE A 455 38.92 3.19 27.26
C ILE A 455 38.55 2.67 28.66
N THR A 456 39.00 1.46 29.00
CA THR A 456 38.74 0.86 30.32
C THR A 456 39.38 1.70 31.43
N GLU A 457 40.63 2.14 31.25
CA GLU A 457 41.33 2.97 32.23
C GLU A 457 40.61 4.29 32.45
N TYR A 458 40.32 5.01 31.36
CA TYR A 458 39.58 6.26 31.38
C TYR A 458 38.25 6.15 32.12
N LEU A 459 37.43 5.13 31.81
CA LEU A 459 36.12 4.94 32.43
C LEU A 459 36.20 4.69 33.94
N PHE A 460 37.21 3.96 34.41
CA PHE A 460 37.37 3.65 35.82
C PHE A 460 37.94 4.82 36.61
N GLU A 461 38.91 5.56 36.05
CA GLU A 461 39.49 6.74 36.69
C GLU A 461 38.47 7.89 36.79
N ASN A 462 37.58 8.02 35.81
CA ASN A 462 36.48 8.99 35.83
C ASN A 462 35.21 8.49 36.53
N SER A 463 35.26 7.34 37.21
CA SER A 463 34.09 6.77 37.88
C SER A 463 33.84 7.41 39.25
N ASN A 464 32.62 7.93 39.43
CA ASN A 464 32.10 8.39 40.70
C ASN A 464 31.97 7.25 41.72
N LYS A 465 32.26 7.57 42.98
CA LYS A 465 32.13 6.62 44.09
C LYS A 465 30.65 6.38 44.43
N TYR A 466 30.27 5.11 44.52
CA TYR A 466 28.96 4.68 45.02
C TYR A 466 29.10 4.07 46.41
N LYS A 467 28.32 4.57 47.39
CA LYS A 467 28.36 4.08 48.77
C LYS A 467 27.54 2.80 48.90
N GLN A 468 28.21 1.67 49.16
CA GLN A 468 27.58 0.37 49.34
C GLN A 468 27.62 -0.07 50.80
N LYS A 469 26.51 -0.60 51.31
CA LYS A 469 26.43 -1.23 52.63
C LYS A 469 26.69 -2.73 52.51
N ASP A 470 27.24 -3.33 53.55
CA ASP A 470 27.36 -4.78 53.63
C ASP A 470 25.99 -5.40 53.94
N ALA A 471 25.72 -6.56 53.34
CA ALA A 471 24.51 -7.29 53.63
C ALA A 471 24.54 -7.78 55.08
N PRO A 472 23.49 -7.54 55.89
CA PRO A 472 23.48 -7.90 57.30
C PRO A 472 23.40 -9.42 57.53
N PHE A 473 23.09 -10.20 56.49
CA PHE A 473 22.93 -11.65 56.56
C PHE A 473 23.72 -12.37 55.46
N LYS A 474 24.18 -13.59 55.77
CA LYS A 474 24.63 -14.54 54.75
C LYS A 474 23.39 -15.10 54.05
N GLY A 475 23.17 -14.68 52.81
CA GLY A 475 22.05 -15.14 52.00
C GLY A 475 22.08 -16.64 51.66
N ASP A 476 20.89 -17.24 51.55
CA ASP A 476 20.60 -18.61 51.14
C ASP A 476 20.22 -18.68 49.65
N PRO A 477 21.05 -19.30 48.80
CA PRO A 477 20.78 -19.43 47.36
C PRO A 477 19.49 -20.19 47.01
N GLU A 478 19.12 -21.22 47.78
CA GLU A 478 17.92 -22.01 47.45
C GLU A 478 16.65 -21.20 47.69
N ASN A 479 16.61 -20.47 48.80
CA ASN A 479 15.54 -19.51 49.05
C ASN A 479 15.56 -18.38 48.00
N GLY A 480 16.74 -17.88 47.64
CA GLY A 480 16.92 -16.89 46.57
C GLY A 480 16.30 -17.31 45.23
N ARG A 481 16.48 -18.58 44.84
CA ARG A 481 15.88 -19.17 43.64
C ARG A 481 14.35 -19.15 43.69
N LEU A 482 13.75 -19.49 44.83
CA LEU A 482 12.31 -19.43 45.02
C LEU A 482 11.79 -17.99 44.94
N LEU A 483 12.50 -17.04 45.56
CA LEU A 483 12.15 -15.62 45.56
C LEU A 483 12.22 -15.01 44.16
N VAL A 484 13.22 -15.37 43.35
CA VAL A 484 13.33 -14.93 41.95
C VAL A 484 12.09 -15.33 41.14
N SER A 485 11.56 -16.54 41.38
CA SER A 485 10.32 -17.01 40.76
C SER A 485 9.08 -16.33 41.32
N SER A 486 8.99 -16.14 42.65
CA SER A 486 7.78 -15.58 43.29
C SER A 486 7.62 -14.09 43.04
N TYR A 487 8.71 -13.32 42.98
CA TYR A 487 8.70 -11.88 42.70
C TYR A 487 8.60 -11.57 41.19
N GLY A 488 8.53 -12.59 40.33
CA GLY A 488 8.32 -12.42 38.90
C GLY A 488 9.52 -11.81 38.16
N CYS A 489 10.75 -12.01 38.65
CA CYS A 489 11.96 -11.45 38.03
C CYS A 489 12.11 -11.86 36.55
N MET A 490 11.67 -13.09 36.21
CA MET A 490 11.67 -13.63 34.85
C MET A 490 10.70 -12.92 33.89
N GLY A 491 9.78 -12.09 34.40
CA GLY A 491 8.90 -11.27 33.56
C GLY A 491 9.62 -10.12 32.86
N CYS A 492 10.79 -9.71 33.35
CA CYS A 492 11.61 -8.67 32.73
C CYS A 492 13.04 -9.14 32.40
N HIS A 493 13.57 -10.10 33.16
CA HIS A 493 14.95 -10.55 33.03
C HIS A 493 15.06 -11.96 32.42
N GLN A 494 15.98 -12.14 31.49
CA GLN A 494 16.42 -13.47 31.06
C GLN A 494 17.42 -14.03 32.08
N ILE A 495 17.15 -15.22 32.61
CA ILE A 495 17.97 -15.88 33.65
C ILE A 495 18.36 -17.31 33.25
N GLN A 496 17.75 -17.87 32.20
CA GLN A 496 18.05 -19.22 31.74
C GLN A 496 19.35 -19.22 30.89
N PRO A 497 20.32 -20.08 31.22
CA PRO A 497 21.62 -20.13 30.53
C PRO A 497 21.57 -20.90 29.20
N ILE A 498 20.51 -21.68 28.95
CA ILE A 498 20.35 -22.44 27.72
C ILE A 498 19.82 -21.48 26.65
N GLU A 499 20.61 -21.32 25.58
CA GLU A 499 20.19 -20.62 24.37
C GLU A 499 18.94 -21.31 23.82
N ASP A 500 17.92 -20.52 23.48
CA ASP A 500 16.86 -21.01 22.62
C ASP A 500 17.42 -21.04 21.18
N PRO A 501 17.69 -22.23 20.60
CA PRO A 501 18.16 -22.32 19.22
C PRO A 501 17.13 -21.77 18.21
N ASN A 502 15.89 -21.53 18.65
CA ASN A 502 14.83 -20.88 17.89
C ASN A 502 14.59 -19.42 18.32
N TYR A 503 15.60 -18.74 18.90
CA TYR A 503 15.51 -17.31 19.23
C TYR A 503 15.27 -16.50 17.95
N ASN A 504 13.99 -16.27 17.66
CA ASN A 504 13.52 -15.42 16.58
C ASN A 504 13.20 -14.06 17.17
N SER A 505 13.96 -13.03 16.83
CA SER A 505 13.73 -11.65 17.27
C SER A 505 12.37 -11.15 16.80
N THR A 506 11.31 -11.52 17.52
CA THR A 506 9.96 -11.05 17.30
C THR A 506 9.74 -9.80 18.12
N ILE A 507 8.80 -8.96 17.67
CA ILE A 507 8.46 -7.72 18.40
C ILE A 507 7.95 -8.05 19.82
N GLN A 508 7.27 -9.18 19.99
CA GLN A 508 6.78 -9.60 21.29
C GLN A 508 7.94 -9.91 22.26
N GLN A 509 8.97 -10.60 21.78
CA GLN A 509 10.17 -10.86 22.59
C GLN A 509 10.89 -9.57 22.97
N LEU A 510 11.11 -8.66 22.02
CA LEU A 510 11.71 -7.34 22.28
C LEU A 510 10.94 -6.54 23.34
N ARG A 511 9.61 -6.67 23.36
CA ARG A 511 8.73 -6.05 24.36
C ARG A 511 8.77 -6.73 25.73
N THR A 512 9.04 -8.02 25.82
CA THR A 512 9.20 -8.70 27.12
C THR A 512 10.58 -8.50 27.74
N GLU A 513 11.61 -8.22 26.94
CA GLU A 513 12.99 -7.95 27.39
C GLU A 513 13.17 -6.52 27.93
N GLN A 514 12.48 -6.21 29.03
CA GLN A 514 12.57 -4.89 29.69
C GLN A 514 13.79 -4.77 30.60
N GLY A 515 14.25 -5.88 31.19
CA GLY A 515 15.43 -5.95 32.05
C GLY A 515 16.65 -6.47 31.31
N PRO A 516 17.88 -6.17 31.79
CA PRO A 516 19.09 -6.78 31.25
C PRO A 516 19.09 -8.29 31.46
N ASN A 517 19.65 -9.03 30.49
CA ASN A 517 19.98 -10.44 30.63
C ASN A 517 20.91 -10.63 31.85
N LEU A 518 20.54 -11.56 32.74
CA LEU A 518 21.24 -11.88 34.00
C LEU A 518 22.15 -13.11 33.87
N VAL A 519 22.22 -13.77 32.72
CA VAL A 519 23.16 -14.87 32.47
C VAL A 519 24.60 -14.37 32.68
N GLY A 520 25.39 -15.17 33.41
CA GLY A 520 26.76 -14.90 33.80
C GLY A 520 26.94 -13.74 34.79
N LEU A 521 25.88 -13.29 35.49
CA LEU A 521 25.93 -12.09 36.35
C LEU A 521 27.05 -12.13 37.39
N GLY A 522 27.39 -13.31 37.91
CA GLY A 522 28.46 -13.54 38.87
C GLY A 522 29.86 -13.19 38.37
N SER A 523 30.09 -13.17 37.06
CA SER A 523 31.33 -12.71 36.43
C SER A 523 31.37 -11.19 36.22
N LYS A 524 30.20 -10.55 36.15
CA LYS A 524 30.06 -9.11 35.87
C LYS A 524 30.14 -8.23 37.11
N THR A 525 29.57 -8.68 38.22
CA THR A 525 29.41 -7.85 39.41
C THR A 525 29.68 -8.60 40.69
N THR A 526 29.53 -7.94 41.84
CA THR A 526 29.75 -8.51 43.16
C THR A 526 28.44 -8.70 43.91
N LYS A 527 28.42 -9.65 44.85
CA LYS A 527 27.27 -9.85 45.75
C LYS A 527 26.92 -8.58 46.52
N LYS A 528 27.93 -7.81 46.94
CA LYS A 528 27.75 -6.54 47.67
C LYS A 528 27.05 -5.50 46.81
N TRP A 529 27.47 -5.32 45.57
CA TRP A 529 26.79 -4.39 44.65
C TRP A 529 25.35 -4.82 44.39
N LEU A 530 25.14 -6.11 44.09
CA LEU A 530 23.82 -6.65 43.77
C LEU A 530 22.81 -6.50 44.92
N PHE A 531 23.24 -6.74 46.16
CA PHE A 531 22.41 -6.51 47.34
C PHE A 531 21.92 -5.05 47.42
N ASN A 532 22.82 -4.07 47.27
CA ASN A 532 22.45 -2.66 47.35
C ASN A 532 21.54 -2.24 46.17
N TRP A 533 21.81 -2.77 44.96
CA TRP A 533 20.95 -2.55 43.79
C TRP A 533 19.52 -3.07 44.01
N LEU A 534 19.36 -4.28 44.57
CA LEU A 534 18.05 -4.87 44.86
C LEU A 534 17.27 -4.10 45.95
N LYS A 535 17.98 -3.48 46.90
CA LYS A 535 17.38 -2.69 47.98
C LYS A 535 16.88 -1.33 47.53
N ASP A 536 17.67 -0.63 46.70
CA ASP A 536 17.34 0.70 46.21
C ASP A 536 18.02 0.99 44.86
N PRO A 537 17.42 0.57 43.73
CA PRO A 537 18.03 0.74 42.42
C PRO A 537 18.14 2.22 42.01
N TYR A 538 17.24 3.08 42.51
CA TYR A 538 17.24 4.53 42.22
C TYR A 538 18.44 5.25 42.82
N SER A 539 19.00 4.73 43.92
CA SER A 539 20.22 5.30 44.53
C SER A 539 21.47 5.14 43.65
N TYR A 540 21.52 4.12 42.80
CA TYR A 540 22.61 3.90 41.84
C TYR A 540 22.30 4.57 40.50
N HIS A 541 21.07 4.42 40.00
CA HIS A 541 20.64 4.99 38.72
C HIS A 541 19.22 5.60 38.84
N PRO A 542 19.10 6.93 38.98
CA PRO A 542 17.81 7.60 39.20
C PRO A 542 16.75 7.29 38.14
N ASP A 543 17.15 7.15 36.87
CA ASP A 543 16.25 6.89 35.74
C ASP A 543 16.10 5.39 35.43
N THR A 544 16.38 4.51 36.39
CA THR A 544 16.26 3.06 36.19
C THR A 544 14.81 2.65 35.99
N LYS A 545 14.58 1.73 35.04
CA LYS A 545 13.26 1.10 34.83
C LYS A 545 12.96 0.02 35.88
N MET A 546 13.96 -0.44 36.62
CA MET A 546 13.76 -1.46 37.67
C MET A 546 13.07 -0.82 38.88
N PRO A 547 11.86 -1.25 39.25
CA PRO A 547 11.16 -0.70 40.41
C PRO A 547 11.84 -1.11 41.72
N ASN A 548 11.60 -0.33 42.78
CA ASN A 548 11.92 -0.78 44.13
C ASN A 548 10.93 -1.89 44.55
N LEU A 549 11.43 -3.13 44.60
CA LEU A 549 10.65 -4.33 44.92
C LEU A 549 10.28 -4.44 46.42
N ARG A 550 10.70 -3.49 47.26
CA ARG A 550 10.45 -3.43 48.72
C ARG A 550 10.91 -4.69 49.47
N LEU A 551 11.96 -5.33 48.98
CA LEU A 551 12.55 -6.53 49.56
C LEU A 551 13.08 -6.26 50.97
N SER A 552 12.88 -7.20 51.88
CA SER A 552 13.60 -7.22 53.16
C SER A 552 15.10 -7.45 52.93
N ASP A 553 15.93 -7.12 53.93
CA ASP A 553 17.37 -7.35 53.84
C ASP A 553 17.72 -8.83 53.68
N ARG A 554 16.90 -9.72 54.24
CA ARG A 554 17.08 -11.17 54.09
C ARG A 554 16.79 -11.61 52.66
N GLU A 555 15.64 -11.21 52.11
CA GLU A 555 15.26 -11.57 50.74
C GLU A 555 16.25 -11.03 49.71
N ALA A 556 16.68 -9.77 49.85
CA ALA A 556 17.69 -9.19 48.96
C ALA A 556 19.04 -9.94 49.06
N ALA A 557 19.44 -10.37 50.27
CA ALA A 557 20.66 -11.14 50.46
C ALA A 557 20.56 -12.55 49.85
N ASP A 558 19.41 -13.20 49.97
CA ASP A 558 19.12 -14.54 49.42
C ASP A 558 19.11 -14.50 47.88
N ILE A 559 18.38 -13.55 47.27
CA ILE A 559 18.38 -13.33 45.81
C ILE A 559 19.79 -13.03 45.30
N ALA A 560 20.53 -12.14 45.97
CA ALA A 560 21.90 -11.83 45.58
C ALA A 560 22.85 -13.03 45.72
N ALA A 561 22.62 -13.92 46.70
CA ALA A 561 23.40 -15.14 46.88
C ALA A 561 23.14 -16.16 45.77
N TYR A 562 21.91 -16.25 45.27
CA TYR A 562 21.55 -17.10 44.14
C TYR A 562 22.13 -16.59 42.82
N LEU A 563 21.84 -15.35 42.44
CA LEU A 563 22.21 -14.82 41.12
C LEU A 563 23.73 -14.68 40.90
N ILE A 564 24.53 -14.54 41.97
CA ILE A 564 25.99 -14.40 41.85
C ILE A 564 26.72 -15.74 41.60
N GLN A 565 26.01 -16.87 41.74
CA GLN A 565 26.59 -18.20 41.47
C GLN A 565 26.79 -18.45 39.98
N ASP A 566 25.98 -17.81 39.14
CA ASP A 566 26.05 -17.96 37.70
C ASP A 566 27.25 -17.18 37.12
N LYS A 567 28.31 -17.93 36.78
CA LYS A 567 29.56 -17.40 36.26
C LYS A 567 29.88 -18.01 34.89
N ASN A 568 30.48 -17.20 34.02
CA ASN A 568 31.03 -17.65 32.75
C ASN A 568 32.55 -17.78 32.89
N THR A 569 33.01 -18.95 33.33
CA THR A 569 34.45 -19.20 33.56
C THR A 569 35.25 -19.11 32.26
N THR A 570 34.70 -19.58 31.14
CA THR A 570 35.34 -19.48 29.82
C THR A 570 35.61 -18.03 29.43
N PHE A 571 34.70 -17.11 29.73
CA PHE A 571 34.92 -15.68 29.53
C PHE A 571 35.91 -15.10 30.53
N ASP A 572 35.85 -15.54 31.79
CA ASP A 572 36.72 -15.05 32.87
C ASP A 572 38.20 -15.45 32.66
N ASP A 573 38.45 -16.56 31.95
CA ASP A 573 39.78 -17.08 31.64
C ASP A 573 40.43 -16.42 30.42
N ILE A 574 39.72 -15.57 29.66
CA ILE A 574 40.28 -14.85 28.50
C ILE A 574 41.39 -13.90 29.00
N PRO A 575 42.63 -13.98 28.50
CA PRO A 575 43.71 -13.13 28.97
C PRO A 575 43.47 -11.66 28.61
N VAL A 576 43.88 -10.76 29.51
CA VAL A 576 43.95 -9.32 29.25
C VAL A 576 45.42 -9.01 28.95
N PRO A 577 45.75 -8.39 27.80
CA PRO A 577 47.11 -8.07 27.44
C PRO A 577 47.67 -6.99 28.38
N ASN A 578 49.00 -6.96 28.50
CA ASN A 578 49.68 -5.87 29.18
C ASN A 578 49.76 -4.63 28.27
N PRO A 579 49.85 -3.42 28.85
CA PRO A 579 50.09 -2.20 28.10
C PRO A 579 51.38 -2.28 27.26
N ASP A 580 51.27 -2.01 25.96
CA ASP A 580 52.41 -1.86 25.04
C ASP A 580 52.72 -0.37 24.90
N SER A 581 53.90 0.03 25.40
CA SER A 581 54.30 1.44 25.40
C SER A 581 54.44 2.02 23.99
N SER A 582 54.90 1.23 23.01
CA SER A 582 55.11 1.72 21.65
C SER A 582 53.79 2.04 20.96
N ILE A 583 52.80 1.17 21.12
CA ILE A 583 51.47 1.36 20.52
C ILE A 583 50.71 2.45 21.27
N LEU A 584 50.79 2.49 22.60
CA LEU A 584 50.18 3.56 23.39
C LEU A 584 50.74 4.94 23.04
N ASP A 585 52.05 5.06 22.83
CA ASP A 585 52.66 6.32 22.40
C ASP A 585 52.10 6.80 21.05
N GLN A 586 51.83 5.87 20.12
CA GLN A 586 51.19 6.20 18.85
C GLN A 586 49.74 6.67 19.06
N ILE A 587 48.93 5.93 19.82
CA ILE A 587 47.52 6.29 20.07
C ILE A 587 47.43 7.65 20.79
N THR A 588 48.22 7.83 21.86
CA THR A 588 48.25 9.10 22.60
C THR A 588 48.74 10.24 21.70
N SER A 589 49.76 9.99 20.87
CA SER A 589 50.24 10.99 19.89
C SER A 589 49.15 11.40 18.91
N ASP A 590 48.41 10.44 18.35
CA ASP A 590 47.33 10.68 17.39
C ASP A 590 46.25 11.57 18.04
N PHE A 591 45.84 11.26 19.27
CA PHE A 591 44.86 12.05 20.00
C PHE A 591 45.36 13.46 20.31
N LEU A 592 46.56 13.59 20.90
CA LEU A 592 47.12 14.89 21.28
C LEU A 592 47.38 15.78 20.06
N SER A 593 47.69 15.20 18.90
CA SER A 593 47.93 15.95 17.65
C SER A 593 46.71 16.73 17.14
N GLN A 594 45.51 16.38 17.61
CA GLN A 594 44.28 17.14 17.30
C GLN A 594 44.26 18.53 17.97
N ILE A 595 45.05 18.71 19.03
CA ILE A 595 45.03 19.90 19.89
C ILE A 595 46.40 20.59 19.92
N TYR A 596 47.49 19.82 19.87
CA TYR A 596 48.86 20.29 20.06
C TYR A 596 49.73 20.16 18.80
N THR A 597 50.76 21.00 18.70
CA THR A 597 51.78 20.89 17.64
C THR A 597 52.69 19.68 17.88
N PHE A 598 53.36 19.18 16.84
CA PHE A 598 54.26 18.02 16.93
C PHE A 598 55.27 18.11 18.10
N ASN A 599 55.95 19.25 18.27
CA ASN A 599 56.92 19.42 19.35
C ASN A 599 56.28 19.39 20.75
N GLN A 600 55.05 19.90 20.88
CA GLN A 600 54.30 19.84 22.14
C GLN A 600 53.88 18.40 22.45
N VAL A 601 53.36 17.67 21.45
CA VAL A 601 52.99 16.25 21.60
C VAL A 601 54.19 15.42 22.08
N GLN A 602 55.37 15.58 21.46
CA GLN A 602 56.57 14.84 21.86
C GLN A 602 57.01 15.17 23.29
N ASN A 603 56.92 16.44 23.71
CA ASN A 603 57.26 16.82 25.09
C ASN A 603 56.27 16.25 26.12
N GLU A 604 54.97 16.28 25.82
CA GLU A 604 53.93 15.69 26.67
C GLU A 604 54.11 14.17 26.81
N LEU A 605 54.36 13.45 25.70
CA LEU A 605 54.57 12.00 25.71
C LEU A 605 55.76 11.54 26.57
N ILE A 606 56.84 12.33 26.61
CA ILE A 606 58.01 12.05 27.46
C ILE A 606 57.67 12.23 28.95
N GLY A 607 56.77 13.16 29.27
CA GLY A 607 56.35 13.44 30.64
C GLY A 607 55.33 12.46 31.22
N MET A 608 54.59 11.75 30.36
CA MET A 608 53.51 10.84 30.78
C MET A 608 54.00 9.45 31.18
N ASN A 609 53.49 8.94 32.30
CA ASN A 609 53.59 7.53 32.67
C ASN A 609 52.55 6.67 31.92
N THR A 610 52.67 5.34 31.98
CA THR A 610 51.75 4.41 31.28
C THR A 610 50.27 4.62 31.64
N LYS A 611 49.97 4.94 32.90
CA LYS A 611 48.58 5.18 33.34
C LYS A 611 48.05 6.49 32.76
N GLU A 612 48.86 7.54 32.75
CA GLU A 612 48.50 8.81 32.11
C GLU A 612 48.26 8.59 30.62
N LYS A 613 49.15 7.87 29.92
CA LYS A 613 48.97 7.51 28.51
C LYS A 613 47.66 6.76 28.26
N LEU A 614 47.31 5.79 29.10
CA LEU A 614 46.04 5.06 29.02
C LEU A 614 44.79 5.93 29.27
N VAL A 615 44.91 7.05 29.99
CA VAL A 615 43.78 7.97 30.23
C VAL A 615 43.65 9.00 29.09
N TYR A 616 44.74 9.30 28.38
CA TYR A 616 44.77 10.23 27.25
C TYR A 616 44.54 9.58 25.88
N SER A 617 44.93 8.31 25.71
CA SER A 617 44.62 7.46 24.55
C SER A 617 43.15 7.08 24.51
#